data_AF-A0A813GAM3-F1
#
_entry.id   AF-A0A813GAM3-F1
#
_cell.length_a   1.000
_cell.length_b   1.000
_cell.length_c   1.000
_cell.angle_alpha   90.00
_cell.angle_beta   90.00
_cell.angle_gamma   90.00
#
_symmetry.space_group_name_H-M   'P 1'
#
loop_
_entity.id
_entity.type
_entity.pdbx_description
1 polymer ?
#
loop_
_entity_poly.entity_id
_entity_poly.type
_entity_poly.pdbx_seq_one_letter_code
_entity_poly.pdbx_strand_id
1 'polypeptide(L)'
;MPSSSRRQLGASTLLAVLSAKSSSGFAALPLFPPPRDAESQPQWLGKLTAWKEQVRREINYTGGIYDDPAVNWTRLSYVQPQTHLYDRYLYDPVKHEYTVDRYMDDVTTRYGGIDSILLWPTYTNLGIDDRNQFDYFRALPGGLSGLQELTAQFHKRGVHVLWAYNPWDHGTRNDPRMAKSRDSDQRSQQTATKQQHHKQQITTNL
;
A
#
# COMPACT_ATOMS: atom_id res chain seq x y z
N MET A 1 34.56 24.32 -57.87
CA MET A 1 33.47 24.95 -57.08
C MET A 1 32.28 23.98 -57.03
N PRO A 2 31.82 23.49 -55.86
CA PRO A 2 32.54 23.09 -54.66
C PRO A 2 32.35 21.58 -54.34
N SER A 3 33.20 21.09 -53.44
CA SER A 3 33.26 19.73 -52.91
C SER A 3 32.08 19.39 -51.99
N SER A 4 31.59 18.14 -52.00
CA SER A 4 30.68 17.63 -50.97
C SER A 4 31.42 16.65 -50.04
N SER A 5 32.01 17.23 -49.01
CA SER A 5 32.54 16.52 -47.83
C SER A 5 31.37 15.92 -47.04
N ARG A 6 31.29 14.59 -46.95
CA ARG A 6 30.43 13.92 -45.96
C ARG A 6 31.02 14.14 -44.57
N ARG A 7 30.45 15.09 -43.83
CA ARG A 7 30.68 15.23 -42.39
C ARG A 7 30.00 14.08 -41.67
N GLN A 8 30.78 13.17 -41.10
CA GLN A 8 30.31 12.27 -40.05
C GLN A 8 30.05 13.11 -38.80
N LEU A 9 28.77 13.26 -38.44
CA LEU A 9 28.36 13.80 -37.14
C LEU A 9 28.47 12.67 -36.12
N GLY A 10 29.56 12.65 -35.36
CA GLY A 10 29.69 11.83 -34.17
C GLY A 10 28.72 12.33 -33.10
N ALA A 11 27.65 11.58 -32.85
CA ALA A 11 26.75 11.81 -31.74
C ALA A 11 27.41 11.29 -30.45
N SER A 12 28.18 12.14 -29.78
CA SER A 12 28.59 11.90 -28.40
C SER A 12 27.42 12.26 -27.47
N THR A 13 26.55 11.29 -27.22
CA THR A 13 25.53 11.40 -26.18
C THR A 13 26.21 11.22 -24.82
N LEU A 14 26.50 12.33 -24.14
CA LEU A 14 26.81 12.31 -22.71
C LEU A 14 25.56 11.82 -21.96
N LEU A 15 25.59 10.58 -21.49
CA LEU A 15 24.66 10.08 -20.49
C LEU A 15 24.96 10.83 -19.18
N ALA A 16 24.20 11.88 -18.91
CA ALA A 16 24.14 12.47 -17.58
C ALA A 16 23.43 11.47 -16.66
N VAL A 17 24.20 10.71 -15.89
CA VAL A 17 23.68 9.88 -14.81
C VAL A 17 23.14 10.82 -13.73
N LEU A 18 21.82 10.95 -13.66
CA LEU A 18 21.15 11.53 -12.49
C LEU A 18 21.42 10.61 -11.30
N SER A 19 22.42 10.93 -10.48
CA SER A 19 22.51 10.36 -9.14
C SER A 19 21.34 10.89 -8.32
N ALA A 20 20.36 10.02 -8.06
CA ALA A 20 19.34 10.27 -7.05
C ALA A 20 20.05 10.42 -5.69
N LYS A 21 19.97 11.61 -5.09
CA LYS A 21 20.32 11.80 -3.68
C LYS A 21 19.33 10.97 -2.85
N SER A 22 19.81 9.87 -2.27
CA SER A 22 19.09 9.12 -1.25
C SER A 22 18.81 10.05 -0.07
N SER A 23 17.53 10.30 0.23
CA SER A 23 17.12 11.00 1.43
C SER A 23 17.44 10.11 2.64
N SER A 24 18.28 10.66 3.51
CA SER A 24 18.68 10.11 4.80
C SER A 24 17.50 10.04 5.76
N GLY A 25 16.62 9.04 5.59
CA GLY A 25 15.43 8.82 6.43
C GLY A 25 15.07 7.35 6.64
N PHE A 26 15.62 6.43 5.85
CA PHE A 26 15.67 5.02 6.18
C PHE A 26 17.11 4.69 6.54
N ALA A 27 17.37 4.24 7.77
CA ALA A 27 18.63 3.60 8.08
C ALA A 27 18.94 2.59 6.96
N ALA A 28 20.13 2.66 6.38
CA ALA A 28 20.52 1.86 5.22
C ALA A 28 20.16 0.39 5.47
N LEU A 29 19.06 -0.07 4.88
CA LEU A 29 18.65 -1.45 5.00
C LEU A 29 19.81 -2.29 4.47
N PRO A 30 20.29 -3.30 5.21
CA PRO A 30 21.41 -4.11 4.76
C PRO A 30 21.02 -4.78 3.44
N LEU A 31 21.73 -4.41 2.37
CA LEU A 31 21.55 -5.03 1.07
C LEU A 31 22.30 -6.36 1.05
N PHE A 32 21.59 -7.45 0.79
CA PHE A 32 22.18 -8.78 0.61
C PHE A 32 22.24 -9.09 -0.89
N PRO A 33 23.39 -8.84 -1.57
CA PRO A 33 23.51 -9.19 -2.98
C PRO A 33 23.32 -10.70 -3.16
N PRO A 34 22.79 -11.14 -4.32
CA PRO A 34 22.65 -12.57 -4.59
C PRO A 34 24.01 -13.28 -4.52
N PRO A 35 24.05 -14.59 -4.18
CA PRO A 35 25.29 -15.35 -4.23
C PRO A 35 25.87 -15.36 -5.66
N ARG A 36 27.20 -15.34 -5.77
CA ARG A 36 27.88 -15.25 -7.08
C ARG A 36 27.94 -16.59 -7.81
N ASP A 37 27.75 -17.68 -7.08
CA ASP A 37 27.85 -19.06 -7.53
C ASP A 37 27.05 -19.97 -6.58
N ALA A 38 26.87 -21.23 -6.97
CA ALA A 38 26.12 -22.20 -6.18
C ALA A 38 26.81 -22.52 -4.83
N GLU A 39 28.14 -22.49 -4.79
CA GLU A 39 28.93 -22.82 -3.59
C GLU A 39 28.79 -21.76 -2.49
N SER A 40 28.59 -20.48 -2.85
CA SER A 40 28.38 -19.39 -1.90
C SER A 40 26.92 -19.27 -1.41
N GLN A 41 25.97 -20.01 -2.01
CA GLN A 41 24.56 -19.96 -1.64
C GLN A 41 24.30 -20.30 -0.15
N PRO A 42 24.92 -21.34 0.45
CA PRO A 42 24.67 -21.66 1.86
C PRO A 42 25.13 -20.55 2.80
N GLN A 43 26.27 -19.91 2.49
CA GLN A 43 26.79 -18.79 3.28
C GLN A 43 25.87 -17.56 3.19
N TRP A 44 25.38 -17.26 1.99
CA TRP A 44 24.43 -16.17 1.76
C TRP A 44 23.11 -16.40 2.53
N LEU A 45 22.57 -17.62 2.47
CA LEU A 45 21.35 -17.98 3.20
C LEU A 45 21.56 -17.92 4.72
N GLY A 46 22.74 -18.31 5.21
CA GLY A 46 23.13 -18.18 6.61
C GLY A 46 23.11 -16.71 7.08
N LYS A 47 23.64 -15.79 6.27
CA LYS A 47 23.62 -14.34 6.57
C LYS A 47 22.19 -13.79 6.63
N LEU A 48 21.33 -14.14 5.68
CA LEU A 48 19.92 -13.74 5.69
C LEU A 48 19.17 -14.26 6.91
N THR A 49 19.43 -15.52 7.28
CA THR A 49 18.81 -16.15 8.46
C THR A 49 19.26 -15.46 9.75
N ALA A 50 20.55 -15.18 9.89
CA ALA A 50 21.09 -14.46 11.04
C ALA A 50 20.50 -13.05 11.16
N TRP A 51 20.39 -12.32 10.04
CA TRP A 51 19.77 -11.01 9.99
C TRP A 51 18.29 -11.04 10.37
N LYS A 52 17.52 -12.01 9.84
CA LYS A 52 16.13 -12.24 10.23
C LYS A 52 15.98 -12.39 11.75
N GLU A 53 16.81 -13.24 12.37
CA GLU A 53 16.75 -13.45 13.82
C GLU A 53 17.19 -12.21 14.62
N GLN A 54 18.15 -11.43 14.11
CA GLN A 54 18.52 -10.13 14.68
C GLN A 54 17.33 -9.15 14.68
N VAL A 55 16.71 -8.93 13.51
CA VAL A 55 15.55 -8.03 13.37
C VAL A 55 14.42 -8.47 14.27
N ARG A 56 14.13 -9.78 14.34
CA ARG A 56 13.10 -10.31 15.26
C ARG A 56 13.36 -9.94 16.71
N ARG A 57 14.62 -9.98 17.17
CA ARG A 57 14.98 -9.52 18.52
C ARG A 57 14.84 -8.01 18.68
N GLU A 58 15.32 -7.23 17.71
CA GLU A 58 15.29 -5.77 17.76
C GLU A 58 13.86 -5.20 17.85
N ILE A 59 12.92 -5.77 17.11
CA ILE A 59 11.51 -5.34 17.14
C ILE A 59 10.71 -6.03 18.24
N ASN A 60 11.35 -6.84 19.10
CA ASN A 60 10.70 -7.70 20.09
C ASN A 60 9.55 -8.52 19.48
N TYR A 61 9.80 -9.14 18.32
CA TYR A 61 8.80 -9.92 17.60
C TYR A 61 8.39 -11.16 18.40
N THR A 62 7.22 -11.12 19.00
CA THR A 62 6.64 -12.22 19.78
C THR A 62 5.74 -13.16 18.98
N GLY A 63 5.63 -12.97 17.66
CA GLY A 63 4.56 -13.63 16.87
C GLY A 63 3.22 -12.93 17.05
N GLY A 64 2.09 -13.62 16.82
CA GLY A 64 0.76 -13.12 17.13
C GLY A 64 0.02 -12.44 15.99
N ILE A 65 0.70 -11.69 15.11
CA ILE A 65 0.00 -10.99 14.02
C ILE A 65 -0.67 -11.95 13.03
N TYR A 66 -0.07 -13.12 12.82
CA TYR A 66 -0.63 -14.19 11.99
C TYR A 66 -1.60 -15.09 12.76
N ASP A 67 -1.75 -14.87 14.07
CA ASP A 67 -2.67 -15.59 14.95
C ASP A 67 -3.96 -14.79 15.17
N ASP A 68 -4.01 -13.51 14.74
CA ASP A 68 -5.23 -12.69 14.78
C ASP A 68 -6.30 -13.30 13.86
N PRO A 69 -7.42 -13.78 14.43
CA PRO A 69 -8.50 -14.38 13.64
C PRO A 69 -9.05 -13.46 12.55
N ALA A 70 -8.95 -12.14 12.71
CA ALA A 70 -9.43 -11.16 11.74
C ALA A 70 -8.66 -11.19 10.41
N VAL A 71 -7.42 -11.69 10.41
CA VAL A 71 -6.57 -11.75 9.20
C VAL A 71 -6.27 -13.18 8.75
N ASN A 72 -6.79 -14.20 9.43
CA ASN A 72 -6.54 -15.61 9.07
C ASN A 72 -6.93 -15.95 7.63
N TRP A 73 -7.97 -15.30 7.09
CA TRP A 73 -8.39 -15.47 5.70
C TRP A 73 -7.28 -15.15 4.70
N THR A 74 -6.37 -14.22 5.03
CA THR A 74 -5.25 -13.83 4.15
C THR A 74 -4.30 -14.99 3.85
N ARG A 75 -4.24 -16.00 4.75
CA ARG A 75 -3.39 -17.19 4.59
C ARG A 75 -3.87 -18.12 3.47
N LEU A 76 -5.12 -17.95 3.06
CA LEU A 76 -5.79 -18.76 2.03
C LEU A 76 -6.20 -17.91 0.81
N SER A 77 -5.76 -16.65 0.74
CA SER A 77 -6.06 -15.75 -0.37
C SER A 77 -4.93 -15.77 -1.39
N TYR A 78 -5.01 -16.65 -2.38
CA TYR A 78 -3.97 -16.88 -3.38
C TYR A 78 -4.12 -15.98 -4.61
N VAL A 79 -5.36 -15.67 -5.01
CA VAL A 79 -5.65 -14.83 -6.17
C VAL A 79 -6.29 -13.53 -5.70
N GLN A 80 -5.50 -12.45 -5.75
CA GLN A 80 -5.91 -11.10 -5.34
C GLN A 80 -5.55 -10.06 -6.41
N PRO A 81 -6.45 -9.71 -7.34
CA PRO A 81 -6.21 -8.59 -8.25
C PRO A 81 -6.23 -7.25 -7.51
N GLN A 82 -5.29 -6.39 -7.90
CA GLN A 82 -5.44 -4.94 -7.72
C GLN A 82 -6.32 -4.40 -8.84
N THR A 83 -7.46 -3.82 -8.49
CA THR A 83 -8.49 -3.39 -9.44
C THR A 83 -8.77 -1.90 -9.29
N HIS A 84 -8.77 -1.20 -10.42
CA HIS A 84 -9.20 0.19 -10.51
C HIS A 84 -10.72 0.27 -10.60
N LEU A 85 -11.30 1.31 -10.00
CA LEU A 85 -12.76 1.46 -9.95
C LEU A 85 -13.38 1.99 -11.25
N TYR A 86 -12.55 2.21 -12.27
CA TYR A 86 -12.94 2.51 -13.64
C TYR A 86 -12.72 1.31 -14.58
N ASP A 87 -12.44 0.12 -14.03
CA ASP A 87 -12.39 -1.12 -14.81
C ASP A 87 -13.72 -1.35 -15.55
N ARG A 88 -13.63 -1.79 -16.81
CA ARG A 88 -14.77 -1.85 -17.73
C ARG A 88 -15.70 -3.03 -17.52
N TYR A 89 -15.24 -4.06 -16.80
CA TYR A 89 -16.07 -5.17 -16.36
C TYR A 89 -16.70 -4.87 -14.99
N LEU A 90 -16.00 -4.11 -14.13
CA LEU A 90 -16.53 -3.70 -12.83
C LEU A 90 -17.45 -2.47 -12.90
N TYR A 91 -17.24 -1.54 -13.82
CA TYR A 91 -17.99 -0.29 -13.93
C TYR A 91 -18.61 -0.11 -15.32
N ASP A 92 -19.89 0.26 -15.35
CA ASP A 92 -20.62 0.63 -16.57
C ASP A 92 -20.65 2.17 -16.70
N PRO A 93 -20.01 2.77 -17.73
CA PRO A 93 -19.98 4.22 -17.89
C PRO A 93 -21.25 4.79 -18.53
N VAL A 94 -22.17 3.94 -19.02
CA VAL A 94 -23.42 4.39 -19.66
C VAL A 94 -24.47 4.53 -18.56
N LYS A 95 -24.52 3.54 -17.67
CA LYS A 95 -25.43 3.53 -16.53
C LYS A 95 -24.87 4.18 -15.28
N HIS A 96 -23.56 4.42 -15.23
CA HIS A 96 -22.83 4.93 -14.08
C HIS A 96 -22.98 4.07 -12.82
N GLU A 97 -22.91 2.75 -12.98
CA GLU A 97 -23.10 1.77 -11.90
C GLU A 97 -21.98 0.73 -11.86
N TYR A 98 -21.76 0.15 -10.67
CA TYR A 98 -20.90 -1.00 -10.51
C TYR A 98 -21.64 -2.29 -10.84
N THR A 99 -20.95 -3.20 -11.52
CA THR A 99 -21.48 -4.48 -12.03
C THR A 99 -20.62 -5.62 -11.49
N VAL A 100 -20.77 -5.92 -10.20
CA VAL A 100 -19.95 -6.95 -9.52
C VAL A 100 -20.13 -8.32 -10.15
N ASP A 101 -21.37 -8.72 -10.47
CA ASP A 101 -21.63 -10.03 -11.07
C ASP A 101 -20.90 -10.19 -12.42
N ARG A 102 -20.95 -9.16 -13.28
CA ARG A 102 -20.24 -9.16 -14.57
C ARG A 102 -18.73 -9.32 -14.37
N TYR A 103 -18.15 -8.61 -13.41
CA TYR A 103 -16.73 -8.73 -13.09
C TYR A 103 -16.40 -10.13 -12.56
N MET A 104 -17.22 -10.65 -11.64
CA MET A 104 -17.00 -11.96 -11.01
C MET A 104 -17.15 -13.12 -12.00
N ASP A 105 -18.11 -13.05 -12.91
CA ASP A 105 -18.31 -14.06 -13.95
C ASP A 105 -17.13 -14.08 -14.94
N ASP A 106 -16.59 -12.91 -15.28
CA ASP A 106 -15.41 -12.77 -16.12
C ASP A 106 -14.15 -13.36 -15.46
N VAL A 107 -13.82 -12.98 -14.22
CA VAL A 107 -12.63 -13.51 -13.52
C VAL A 107 -12.74 -15.01 -13.23
N THR A 108 -13.96 -15.50 -12.99
CA THR A 108 -14.23 -16.94 -12.89
C THR A 108 -13.92 -17.65 -14.20
N THR A 109 -14.35 -17.08 -15.32
CA THR A 109 -14.10 -17.64 -16.65
C THR A 109 -12.62 -17.62 -17.02
N ARG A 110 -11.90 -16.53 -16.73
CA ARG A 110 -10.51 -16.34 -17.16
C ARG A 110 -9.49 -17.14 -16.35
N TYR A 111 -9.69 -17.26 -15.03
CA TYR A 111 -8.71 -17.92 -14.17
C TYR A 111 -9.30 -18.57 -12.91
N GLY A 112 -10.61 -18.88 -12.91
CA GLY A 112 -11.24 -19.71 -11.88
C GLY A 112 -11.77 -18.97 -10.67
N GLY A 113 -11.68 -17.63 -10.64
CA GLY A 113 -12.20 -16.79 -9.56
C GLY A 113 -11.10 -16.05 -8.79
N ILE A 114 -11.50 -15.35 -7.74
CA ILE A 114 -10.60 -14.60 -6.85
C ILE A 114 -11.01 -14.83 -5.40
N ASP A 115 -10.02 -14.83 -4.51
CA ASP A 115 -10.23 -14.98 -3.07
C ASP A 115 -10.46 -13.61 -2.40
N SER A 116 -9.79 -12.59 -2.93
CA SER A 116 -9.91 -11.22 -2.45
C SER A 116 -9.66 -10.20 -3.56
N ILE A 117 -9.99 -8.94 -3.32
CA ILE A 117 -9.80 -7.84 -4.27
C ILE A 117 -9.27 -6.59 -3.57
N LEU A 118 -8.21 -6.00 -4.13
CA LEU A 118 -7.74 -4.67 -3.71
C LEU A 118 -8.34 -3.61 -4.62
N LEU A 119 -9.29 -2.83 -4.08
CA LEU A 119 -9.92 -1.71 -4.76
C LEU A 119 -9.08 -0.43 -4.55
N TRP A 120 -8.53 0.10 -5.64
CA TRP A 120 -7.60 1.22 -5.61
C TRP A 120 -8.10 2.42 -6.45
N PRO A 121 -8.85 3.37 -5.86
CA PRO A 121 -9.40 4.50 -6.61
C PRO A 121 -8.40 5.61 -6.92
N THR A 122 -7.31 5.69 -6.16
CA THR A 122 -6.30 6.76 -6.26
C THR A 122 -5.16 6.46 -7.23
N TYR A 123 -4.91 5.21 -7.61
CA TYR A 123 -3.89 4.88 -8.60
C TYR A 123 -4.53 4.83 -10.00
N THR A 124 -3.99 5.47 -11.04
CA THR A 124 -2.81 6.37 -11.08
C THR A 124 -3.17 7.86 -10.93
N ASN A 125 -4.38 8.18 -10.49
CA ASN A 125 -4.96 9.53 -10.61
C ASN A 125 -4.61 10.51 -9.49
N LEU A 126 -4.07 10.06 -8.36
CA LEU A 126 -3.75 10.92 -7.23
C LEU A 126 -2.76 12.03 -7.65
N GLY A 127 -3.14 13.29 -7.42
CA GLY A 127 -2.34 14.46 -7.80
C GLY A 127 -2.63 15.03 -9.20
N ILE A 128 -3.57 14.46 -9.96
CA ILE A 128 -3.99 15.04 -11.26
C ILE A 128 -4.83 16.32 -11.09
N ASP A 129 -5.46 16.48 -9.94
CA ASP A 129 -6.28 17.63 -9.54
C ASP A 129 -6.25 17.82 -8.02
N ASP A 130 -7.04 18.77 -7.50
CA ASP A 130 -7.03 19.18 -6.09
C ASP A 130 -7.67 18.16 -5.12
N ARG A 131 -8.15 17.01 -5.61
CA ARG A 131 -8.73 15.95 -4.77
C ARG A 131 -7.65 15.21 -4.01
N ASN A 132 -7.86 15.05 -2.70
CA ASN A 132 -7.04 14.18 -1.89
C ASN A 132 -7.50 12.72 -1.97
N GLN A 133 -6.75 11.79 -1.37
CA GLN A 133 -7.12 10.37 -1.43
C GLN A 133 -8.56 10.08 -0.99
N PHE A 134 -9.08 10.78 0.02
CA PHE A 134 -10.41 10.55 0.55
C PHE A 134 -11.51 11.17 -0.32
N ASP A 135 -11.23 12.27 -1.03
CA ASP A 135 -12.14 12.85 -2.01
C ASP A 135 -12.38 11.87 -3.16
N TYR A 136 -11.35 11.13 -3.57
CA TYR A 136 -11.50 10.04 -4.54
C TYR A 136 -12.51 8.99 -4.08
N PHE A 137 -12.48 8.56 -2.82
CA PHE A 137 -13.49 7.62 -2.30
C PHE A 137 -14.93 8.17 -2.38
N ARG A 138 -15.11 9.47 -2.17
CA ARG A 138 -16.45 10.10 -2.12
C ARG A 138 -16.98 10.46 -3.49
N ALA A 139 -16.10 10.68 -4.46
CA ALA A 139 -16.46 11.05 -5.82
C ALA A 139 -16.92 9.85 -6.68
N LEU A 140 -16.75 8.63 -6.18
CA LEU A 140 -17.18 7.41 -6.88
C LEU A 140 -18.71 7.28 -6.89
N PRO A 141 -19.28 6.55 -7.87
CA PRO A 141 -20.71 6.28 -7.96
C PRO A 141 -21.32 5.87 -6.61
N GLY A 142 -22.39 6.58 -6.20
CA GLY A 142 -23.08 6.35 -4.93
C GLY A 142 -22.34 6.82 -3.67
N GLY A 143 -21.15 7.43 -3.81
CA GLY A 143 -20.32 7.86 -2.68
C GLY A 143 -20.01 6.73 -1.71
N LEU A 144 -19.83 7.06 -0.42
CA LEU A 144 -19.46 6.06 0.59
C LEU A 144 -20.52 4.95 0.76
N SER A 145 -21.81 5.26 0.62
CA SER A 145 -22.88 4.26 0.67
C SER A 145 -22.80 3.31 -0.52
N GLY A 146 -22.49 3.83 -1.72
CA GLY A 146 -22.22 3.01 -2.90
C GLY A 146 -21.04 2.06 -2.70
N LEU A 147 -19.97 2.51 -2.01
CA LEU A 147 -18.82 1.65 -1.72
C LEU A 147 -19.13 0.57 -0.67
N GLN A 148 -20.01 0.86 0.28
CA GLN A 148 -20.50 -0.13 1.24
C GLN A 148 -21.29 -1.23 0.52
N GLU A 149 -22.20 -0.85 -0.39
CA GLU A 149 -22.95 -1.82 -1.19
C GLU A 149 -22.04 -2.60 -2.13
N LEU A 150 -21.08 -1.95 -2.79
CA LEU A 150 -20.06 -2.61 -3.61
C LEU A 150 -19.29 -3.67 -2.81
N THR A 151 -18.86 -3.31 -1.59
CA THR A 151 -18.18 -4.25 -0.68
C THR A 151 -19.09 -5.41 -0.31
N ALA A 152 -20.37 -5.14 0.00
CA ALA A 152 -21.36 -6.17 0.32
C ALA A 152 -21.61 -7.13 -0.86
N GLN A 153 -21.63 -6.62 -2.10
CA GLN A 153 -21.78 -7.46 -3.30
C GLN A 153 -20.60 -8.42 -3.48
N PHE A 154 -19.36 -7.97 -3.28
CA PHE A 154 -18.21 -8.88 -3.29
C PHE A 154 -18.27 -9.91 -2.16
N HIS A 155 -18.65 -9.50 -0.95
CA HIS A 155 -18.83 -10.42 0.18
C HIS A 155 -19.90 -11.49 -0.10
N LYS A 156 -21.01 -11.13 -0.78
CA LYS A 156 -22.03 -12.10 -1.23
C LYS A 156 -21.47 -13.15 -2.19
N ARG A 157 -20.39 -12.83 -2.90
CA ARG A 157 -19.66 -13.76 -3.80
C ARG A 157 -18.50 -14.48 -3.12
N GLY A 158 -18.33 -14.33 -1.80
CA GLY A 158 -17.28 -14.98 -1.02
C GLY A 158 -15.90 -14.34 -1.15
N VAL A 159 -15.82 -13.12 -1.70
CA VAL A 159 -14.55 -12.41 -1.94
C VAL A 159 -14.27 -11.43 -0.81
N HIS A 160 -13.06 -11.46 -0.24
CA HIS A 160 -12.62 -10.45 0.73
C HIS A 160 -12.25 -9.13 0.05
N VAL A 161 -12.62 -7.98 0.63
CA VAL A 161 -12.37 -6.66 0.02
C VAL A 161 -11.32 -5.88 0.82
N LEU A 162 -10.29 -5.40 0.13
CA LEU A 162 -9.32 -4.45 0.65
C LEU A 162 -9.50 -3.10 -0.04
N TRP A 163 -9.47 -2.03 0.74
CA TRP A 163 -9.51 -0.65 0.26
C TRP A 163 -8.13 -0.01 0.42
N ALA A 164 -7.60 0.57 -0.66
CA ALA A 164 -6.29 1.20 -0.63
C ALA A 164 -6.27 2.46 0.24
N TYR A 165 -5.51 2.42 1.33
CA TYR A 165 -5.13 3.59 2.11
C TYR A 165 -3.68 3.96 1.79
N ASN A 166 -3.43 5.23 1.48
CA ASN A 166 -2.11 5.72 1.10
C ASN A 166 -1.49 6.52 2.26
N PRO A 167 -0.77 5.89 3.22
CA PRO A 167 -0.17 6.60 4.33
C PRO A 167 0.94 7.58 3.91
N TRP A 168 1.52 7.38 2.71
CA TRP A 168 2.55 8.24 2.12
C TRP A 168 2.00 9.46 1.36
N ASP A 169 0.67 9.59 1.24
CA ASP A 169 0.06 10.77 0.61
C ASP A 169 0.17 11.98 1.56
N HIS A 170 1.28 12.68 1.42
CA HIS A 170 1.55 13.98 2.05
C HIS A 170 1.54 15.14 1.05
N GLY A 171 1.34 14.83 -0.24
CA GLY A 171 1.37 15.81 -1.33
C GLY A 171 0.03 16.45 -1.62
N THR A 172 -1.08 15.79 -1.28
CA THR A 172 -2.42 16.35 -1.46
C THR A 172 -2.91 17.11 -0.23
N ARG A 173 -3.99 17.88 -0.41
CA ARG A 173 -4.62 18.65 0.67
C ARG A 173 -5.11 17.73 1.80
N ASN A 174 -4.79 18.06 3.06
CA ASN A 174 -5.31 17.36 4.24
C ASN A 174 -6.85 17.27 4.24
N ASP A 175 -7.40 16.12 4.66
CA ASP A 175 -8.85 16.00 4.89
C ASP A 175 -9.23 16.65 6.23
N PRO A 176 -10.11 17.67 6.25
CA PRO A 176 -10.49 18.35 7.49
C PRO A 176 -11.18 17.44 8.51
N ARG A 177 -11.73 16.29 8.10
CA ARG A 177 -12.29 15.29 9.02
C ARG A 177 -11.20 14.50 9.75
N MET A 178 -10.01 14.36 9.17
CA MET A 178 -8.88 13.69 9.82
C MET A 178 -8.24 14.58 10.88
N ALA A 179 -8.28 15.91 10.72
CA ALA A 179 -7.79 16.84 11.74
C ALA A 179 -8.57 16.71 13.06
N LYS A 180 -9.89 16.51 13.00
CA LYS A 180 -10.74 16.33 14.18
C LYS A 180 -10.42 15.06 14.99
N SER A 181 -10.00 13.97 14.33
CA SER A 181 -9.63 12.73 15.03
C SER A 181 -8.27 12.82 15.71
N ARG A 182 -7.30 13.52 15.10
CA ARG A 182 -5.97 13.69 15.69
C ARG A 182 -6.03 14.47 17.00
N ASP A 183 -6.89 15.50 17.09
CA ASP A 183 -7.09 16.26 18.32
C ASP A 183 -7.74 15.41 19.43
N SER A 184 -8.68 14.52 19.09
CA SER A 184 -9.28 13.60 20.06
C SER A 184 -8.30 12.52 20.54
N ASP A 185 -7.47 12.00 19.64
CA ASP A 185 -6.47 10.96 19.96
C ASP A 185 -5.35 11.54 20.83
N GLN A 186 -4.86 12.75 20.51
CA GLN A 186 -3.86 13.46 21.32
C GLN A 186 -4.40 13.81 22.72
N ARG A 187 -5.66 14.24 22.82
CA ARG A 187 -6.30 14.55 24.11
C ARG A 187 -6.49 13.30 24.97
N SER A 188 -6.81 12.17 24.35
CA SER A 188 -6.95 10.87 25.02
C SER A 188 -5.60 10.35 25.51
N GLN A 189 -4.56 10.45 24.68
CA GLN A 189 -3.18 10.07 25.06
C GLN A 189 -2.66 10.95 26.21
N GLN A 190 -2.83 12.27 26.16
CA GLN A 190 -2.43 13.17 27.25
C GLN A 190 -3.15 12.85 28.57
N THR A 191 -4.41 12.42 28.53
CA THR A 191 -5.18 12.05 29.71
C THR A 191 -4.66 10.72 30.31
N ALA A 192 -4.33 9.75 29.47
CA ALA A 192 -3.74 8.48 29.90
C ALA A 192 -2.34 8.67 30.52
N THR A 193 -1.50 9.52 29.93
CA THR A 193 -0.16 9.85 30.45
C THR A 193 -0.25 10.56 31.80
N LYS A 194 -1.20 11.49 31.97
CA LYS A 194 -1.44 12.15 33.28
C LYS A 194 -1.91 11.17 34.35
N GLN A 195 -2.77 10.22 34.01
CA GLN A 195 -3.22 9.18 34.96
C GLN A 195 -2.10 8.21 35.34
N GLN A 196 -1.20 7.87 34.40
CA GLN A 196 -0.02 7.06 34.69
C GLN A 196 0.98 7.79 35.59
N HIS A 197 1.27 9.07 35.33
CA HIS A 197 2.12 9.87 36.21
C HIS A 197 1.52 10.04 37.62
N HIS A 198 0.20 10.23 37.71
CA HIS A 198 -0.47 10.34 39.00
C HIS A 198 -0.40 9.02 39.79
N LYS A 199 -0.61 7.86 39.12
CA LYS A 199 -0.43 6.55 39.76
C LYS A 199 1.00 6.31 40.20
N GLN A 200 2.00 6.66 39.39
CA GLN A 200 3.41 6.53 39.76
C GLN A 200 3.78 7.41 40.96
N GLN A 201 3.27 8.64 41.05
CA GLN A 201 3.49 9.51 42.21
C GLN A 201 2.87 8.98 43.51
N ILE A 202 1.79 8.21 43.43
CA ILE A 202 1.17 7.56 44.59
C ILE A 202 2.03 6.36 45.05
N THR A 203 2.58 5.58 44.12
CA THR A 203 3.39 4.39 44.45
C THR A 203 4.78 4.73 45.02
N THR A 204 5.34 5.91 44.70
CA THR A 204 6.67 6.33 45.19
C THR A 204 6.62 7.02 46.56
N ASN A 205 5.43 7.30 47.09
CA ASN A 205 5.21 7.95 48.40
C ASN A 205 4.71 6.96 49.48
N LEU A 206 4.86 5.66 49.25
CA LEU A 206 4.70 4.57 50.22
C LEU A 206 6.05 3.87 50.39
#